data_AF-A0A965PI74-F1
#
_entry.id   AF-A0A965PI74-F1
#
_cell.length_a   1.000
_cell.length_b   1.000
_cell.length_c   1.000
_cell.angle_alpha   90.00
_cell.angle_beta   90.00
_cell.angle_gamma   90.00
#
_symmetry.space_group_name_H-M   'P 1'
#
loop_
_entity.id
_entity.type
_entity.pdbx_description
1 polymer ?
#
loop_
_entity_poly.entity_id
_entity_poly.type
_entity_poly.pdbx_seq_one_letter_code
_entity_poly.pdbx_strand_id
1 'polypeptide(L)'
;MKLLEFTYTKQDGSVSKRAVIELVTPNKFVEGWDVSELDSDSFAKFAETMGELRRRQHEETMQLLVNFDLKHNYRRFKPEAMTDVQVEYV
;
A
#
# COMPACT_ATOMS: atom_id res chain seq x y z
N MET A 1 -6.45 -7.80 -6.98
CA MET A 1 -5.51 -7.68 -5.85
C MET A 1 -4.68 -8.96 -5.75
N LYS A 2 -3.62 -9.02 -4.94
CA LYS A 2 -2.87 -10.26 -4.70
C LYS A 2 -2.80 -10.58 -3.21
N LEU A 3 -3.06 -11.83 -2.86
CA LEU A 3 -2.72 -12.41 -1.56
C LEU A 3 -1.33 -13.02 -1.66
N LEU A 4 -0.45 -12.63 -0.74
CA LEU A 4 0.89 -13.18 -0.58
C LEU A 4 0.95 -14.00 0.71
N GLU A 5 1.27 -15.28 0.59
CA GLU A 5 1.55 -16.15 1.73
C GLU A 5 3.02 -16.55 1.74
N PHE A 6 3.70 -16.43 2.89
CA PHE A 6 5.14 -16.65 2.96
C PHE A 6 5.65 -16.90 4.38
N THR A 7 6.84 -17.47 4.48
CA THR A 7 7.64 -17.54 5.70
C THR A 7 8.56 -16.32 5.78
N TYR A 8 8.56 -15.60 6.90
CA TYR A 8 9.39 -14.41 7.11
C TYR A 8 10.39 -14.59 8.24
N THR A 9 11.67 -14.38 7.95
CA THR A 9 12.75 -14.37 8.94
C THR A 9 13.01 -12.93 9.40
N LYS A 10 12.83 -12.68 10.69
CA LYS A 10 13.09 -11.37 11.29
C LYS A 10 14.58 -11.14 11.52
N GLN A 11 14.93 -9.90 11.86
CA GLN A 11 16.32 -9.52 12.17
C GLN A 11 16.90 -10.26 13.38
N ASP A 12 16.06 -10.64 14.34
CA ASP A 12 16.45 -11.44 15.51
C ASP A 12 16.60 -12.94 15.21
N GLY A 13 16.44 -13.35 13.94
CA GLY A 13 16.46 -14.74 13.50
C GLY A 13 15.16 -15.50 13.74
N SER A 14 14.16 -14.90 14.42
CA SER A 14 12.86 -15.54 14.62
C SER A 14 12.07 -15.61 13.32
N VAL A 15 11.36 -16.72 13.12
CA VAL A 15 10.61 -17.00 11.89
C VAL A 15 9.11 -16.93 12.16
N SER A 16 8.34 -16.45 11.18
CA SER A 16 6.87 -16.38 11.27
C SER A 16 6.21 -16.55 9.91
N LYS A 17 5.09 -17.28 9.85
CA LYS A 17 4.22 -17.34 8.65
C LYS A 17 3.36 -16.09 8.53
N ARG A 18 3.14 -15.63 7.30
CA ARG A 18 2.41 -14.40 6.97
C ARG A 18 1.47 -14.63 5.80
N ALA A 19 0.32 -13.96 5.84
CA ALA A 19 -0.63 -13.81 4.75
C ALA A 19 -0.95 -12.31 4.65
N VAL A 20 -0.70 -11.69 3.49
CA VAL A 20 -0.74 -10.23 3.31
C VAL A 20 -1.36 -9.89 1.96
N ILE A 21 -2.28 -8.93 1.94
CA ILE A 21 -2.74 -8.30 0.71
C ILE A 21 -1.68 -7.32 0.22
N GLU A 22 -1.17 -7.50 -1.00
CA GLU A 22 -0.21 -6.58 -1.62
C GLU A 22 -0.87 -5.22 -1.88
N LEU A 23 -0.48 -4.20 -1.08
CA LEU A 23 -0.99 -2.83 -1.24
C LEU A 23 -0.14 -1.99 -2.19
N VAL A 24 1.16 -2.27 -2.26
CA VAL A 24 2.12 -1.54 -3.10
C VAL A 24 3.10 -2.56 -3.67
N THR A 25 3.11 -2.70 -4.98
CA THR A 25 4.11 -3.51 -5.68
C THR A 25 5.46 -2.80 -5.56
N PRO A 26 6.54 -3.49 -5.14
CA PRO A 26 7.88 -2.91 -5.17
C PRO A 26 8.23 -2.42 -6.59
N ASN A 27 8.54 -1.14 -6.74
CA ASN A 27 8.90 -0.54 -8.02
C ASN A 27 10.28 0.14 -7.91
N LYS A 28 10.89 0.46 -9.06
CA LYS A 28 12.13 1.26 -9.16
C LYS A 28 11.90 2.69 -9.64
N PHE A 29 10.65 3.04 -9.96
CA PHE A 29 10.30 4.25 -10.68
C PHE A 29 9.52 5.22 -9.78
N VAL A 30 9.72 6.52 -10.00
CA VAL A 30 8.84 7.52 -9.39
C VAL A 30 7.53 7.52 -10.16
N GLU A 31 6.42 7.22 -9.49
CA GLU A 31 5.09 7.24 -10.07
C GLU A 31 4.33 8.49 -9.61
N GLY A 32 3.69 9.17 -10.56
CA GLY A 32 2.93 10.38 -10.31
C GLY A 32 2.16 10.81 -11.56
N TRP A 33 1.31 11.82 -11.40
CA TRP A 33 0.66 12.47 -12.52
C TRP A 33 1.59 13.59 -13.01
N ASP A 34 1.97 13.54 -14.29
CA ASP A 34 2.67 14.64 -14.91
C ASP A 34 1.70 15.81 -15.09
N VAL A 35 2.03 16.94 -14.48
CA VAL A 35 1.22 18.16 -14.44
C VAL A 35 1.97 19.34 -15.08
N SER A 36 3.07 19.07 -15.78
CA SER A 36 3.92 20.09 -16.40
C SER A 36 3.19 20.98 -17.41
N GLU A 37 2.13 20.46 -18.04
CA GLU A 37 1.33 21.16 -19.05
C GLU A 37 0.09 21.89 -18.47
N LEU A 38 -0.09 21.89 -17.14
CA LEU A 38 -1.19 22.62 -16.51
C LEU A 38 -0.79 24.08 -16.23
N ASP A 39 -1.68 25.01 -16.56
CA ASP A 39 -1.56 26.38 -16.07
C ASP A 39 -1.77 26.43 -14.54
N SER A 40 -1.38 27.56 -13.94
CA SER A 40 -1.38 27.70 -12.47
C SER A 40 -2.76 27.56 -11.84
N ASP A 41 -3.82 28.05 -12.48
CA ASP A 41 -5.17 28.00 -11.93
C ASP A 41 -5.71 26.57 -12.00
N SER A 42 -5.50 25.91 -13.15
CA SER A 42 -5.86 24.49 -13.34
C SER A 42 -5.10 23.57 -12.38
N PHE A 43 -3.80 23.81 -12.19
CA PHE A 43 -2.98 23.06 -11.24
C PHE A 43 -3.47 23.23 -9.80
N ALA A 44 -3.76 24.46 -9.37
CA ALA A 44 -4.25 24.73 -8.02
C ALA A 44 -5.58 24.01 -7.75
N LYS A 45 -6.52 24.10 -8.68
CA LYS A 45 -7.82 23.42 -8.58
C LYS A 45 -7.68 21.90 -8.57
N PHE A 46 -6.79 21.36 -9.40
CA PHE A 46 -6.49 19.93 -9.41
C PHE A 46 -5.93 19.47 -8.05
N ALA A 47 -4.94 20.18 -7.52
CA ALA A 47 -4.28 19.83 -6.27
C ALA A 47 -5.27 19.83 -5.09
N GLU A 48 -6.14 20.85 -5.01
CA GLU A 48 -7.20 20.92 -4.01
C GLU A 48 -8.14 19.72 -4.13
N THR A 49 -8.74 19.52 -5.31
CA THR A 49 -9.71 18.44 -5.57
C THR A 49 -9.11 17.06 -5.29
N MET A 50 -7.86 16.83 -5.71
CA MET A 50 -7.14 15.59 -5.47
C MET A 50 -6.87 15.37 -3.98
N GLY A 51 -6.55 16.44 -3.24
CA GLY A 51 -6.39 16.41 -1.78
C GLY A 51 -7.67 15.97 -1.07
N GLU A 52 -8.82 16.54 -1.46
CA GLU A 52 -10.11 16.16 -0.89
C GLU A 52 -10.50 14.72 -1.20
N LEU A 53 -10.25 14.27 -2.43
CA LEU A 53 -10.47 12.89 -2.84
C LEU A 53 -9.63 11.92 -2.01
N ARG A 54 -8.34 12.19 -1.86
CA ARG A 54 -7.43 11.34 -1.05
C ARG A 54 -7.83 11.30 0.42
N ARG A 55 -8.29 12.42 0.98
CA ARG A 55 -8.79 12.47 2.36
C ARG A 55 -10.01 11.57 2.55
N ARG A 56 -11.03 11.67 1.67
CA ARG A 56 -12.21 10.80 1.73
C ARG A 56 -11.86 9.32 1.57
N GLN A 57 -11.01 9.00 0.59
CA GLN A 57 -10.53 7.63 0.39
C GLN A 57 -9.81 7.11 1.65
N HIS A 58 -8.98 7.94 2.28
CA HIS A 58 -8.27 7.56 3.50
C HIS A 58 -9.25 7.28 4.66
N GLU A 59 -10.22 8.16 4.89
CA GLU A 59 -11.24 8.00 5.93
C GLU A 59 -12.06 6.73 5.74
N GLU A 60 -12.56 6.49 4.52
CA GLU A 60 -13.30 5.27 4.18
C GLU A 60 -12.45 4.00 4.36
N THR A 61 -11.17 4.05 3.95
CA THR A 61 -10.24 2.94 4.15
C THR A 61 -10.00 2.68 5.64
N MET A 62 -9.79 3.72 6.44
CA MET A 62 -9.58 3.56 7.88
C MET A 62 -10.81 2.98 8.57
N GLN A 63 -12.02 3.40 8.18
CA GLN A 63 -13.26 2.83 8.70
C GLN A 63 -13.40 1.35 8.33
N LEU A 64 -13.08 0.99 7.08
CA LEU A 64 -13.04 -0.41 6.65
C LEU A 64 -12.08 -1.23 7.52
N LEU A 65 -10.85 -0.74 7.72
CA LEU A 65 -9.86 -1.43 8.55
C LEU A 65 -10.31 -1.59 10.01
N VAL A 66 -11.02 -0.60 10.58
CA VAL A 66 -11.61 -0.73 11.92
C VAL A 66 -12.67 -1.83 11.95
N ASN A 67 -13.54 -1.91 10.94
CA ASN A 67 -14.62 -2.91 10.89
C ASN A 67 -14.09 -4.36 10.85
N PHE A 68 -12.87 -4.57 10.38
CA PHE A 68 -12.21 -5.88 10.32
C PHE A 68 -11.09 -6.08 11.36
N ASP A 69 -10.93 -5.15 12.32
CA ASP A 69 -9.84 -5.15 13.32
C ASP A 69 -8.42 -5.19 12.72
N LEU A 70 -8.22 -4.42 11.65
CA LEU A 70 -6.96 -4.34 10.89
C LEU A 70 -6.25 -2.99 11.03
N LYS A 71 -6.72 -2.09 11.90
CA LYS A 71 -6.19 -0.71 12.06
C LYS A 71 -4.68 -0.66 12.30
N HIS A 72 -4.11 -1.67 12.96
CA HIS A 72 -2.69 -1.74 13.30
C HIS A 72 -1.94 -2.83 12.51
N ASN A 73 -2.52 -3.33 11.42
CA ASN A 73 -2.04 -4.50 10.70
C ASN A 73 -1.20 -4.16 9.46
N TYR A 74 -0.99 -2.87 9.19
CA TYR A 74 -0.03 -2.44 8.17
C TYR A 74 1.38 -2.86 8.55
N ARG A 75 2.02 -3.65 7.69
CA ARG A 75 3.38 -4.15 7.89
C ARG A 75 4.14 -4.11 6.56
N ARG A 76 5.44 -3.83 6.62
CA ARG A 76 6.35 -3.90 5.49
C ARG A 76 7.31 -5.06 5.70
N PHE A 77 7.55 -5.83 4.64
CA PHE A 77 8.44 -6.98 4.66
C PHE A 77 9.55 -6.76 3.64
N LYS A 78 10.77 -7.18 4.00
CA LYS A 78 11.92 -7.23 3.11
C LYS A 78 11.80 -8.46 2.21
N PRO A 79 11.67 -8.32 0.88
CA PRO A 79 11.52 -9.46 -0.02
C PRO A 79 12.65 -10.50 0.12
N GLU A 80 13.88 -10.05 0.39
CA GLU A 80 15.05 -10.90 0.60
C GLU A 80 14.97 -11.77 1.87
N ALA A 81 14.06 -11.46 2.79
CA ALA A 81 13.83 -12.24 4.02
C ALA A 81 12.54 -13.08 3.96
N MET A 82 11.91 -13.17 2.78
CA MET A 82 10.72 -13.97 2.53
C MET A 82 11.11 -15.28 1.83
N THR A 83 10.64 -16.41 2.34
CA THR A 83 10.78 -17.74 1.71
C THR A 83 9.41 -18.39 1.54
N ASP A 84 9.34 -19.44 0.71
CA ASP A 84 8.11 -20.21 0.45
C ASP A 84 6.93 -19.33 0.00
N VAL A 85 7.21 -18.36 -0.87
CA VAL A 85 6.23 -17.36 -1.30
C VAL A 85 5.20 -18.00 -2.25
N GLN A 86 3.92 -17.88 -1.89
CA GLN A 86 2.77 -18.21 -2.73
C GLN A 86 2.00 -16.94 -3.06
N VAL A 87 1.48 -16.88 -4.28
CA VAL A 87 0.78 -15.70 -4.82
C VAL A 87 -0.56 -16.17 -5.38
N GLU A 88 -1.65 -15.61 -4.85
CA GLU A 88 -3.01 -15.84 -5.34
C GLU A 88 -3.63 -14.52 -5.80
N TYR A 89 -4.36 -14.55 -6.92
CA TYR A 89 -5.08 -13.39 -7.44
C TYR A 89 -6.52 -13.40 -6.90
N VAL A 90 -6.90 -12.30 -6.25
CA VAL A 90 -8.21 -12.08 -5.61
C VAL A 90 -8.90 -10.84 -6.15
#